data_AF-A0A3B9G3J8-F1
#
_entry.id   AF-A0A3B9G3J8-F1
#
_cell.length_a   1.000
_cell.length_b   1.000
_cell.length_c   1.000
_cell.angle_alpha   90.00
_cell.angle_beta   90.00
_cell.angle_gamma   90.00
#
_symmetry.space_group_name_H-M   'P 1'
#
loop_
_entity.id
_entity.type
_entity.pdbx_description
1 polymer ?
#
loop_
_entity_poly.entity_id
_entity_poly.type
_entity_poly.pdbx_seq_one_letter_code
_entity_poly.pdbx_strand_id
1 'polypeptide(L)' 'MIGNYRVITLCGSTRFKDAFMEAQKRLTLEGNIVISVGLFGHSGDAEVWENMDEGTLTKTKEMLDDM' A
#
# COMPACT_ATOMS: atom_id res chain seq x y z
N MET A 1 -10.12 -0.68 -17.08
CA MET A 1 -10.43 -2.07 -17.47
C MET A 1 -9.30 -2.55 -18.37
N ILE A 2 -8.81 -3.78 -18.21
CA ILE A 2 -7.83 -4.42 -19.10
C ILE A 2 -8.49 -5.71 -19.60
N GLY A 3 -8.74 -5.79 -20.91
CA GLY A 3 -9.64 -6.82 -21.46
C GLY A 3 -11.00 -6.78 -20.78
N ASN A 4 -11.44 -7.92 -20.24
CA ASN A 4 -12.71 -8.05 -19.52
C ASN A 4 -12.60 -7.78 -18.01
N TYR A 5 -11.42 -7.45 -17.49
CA TYR A 5 -11.17 -7.31 -16.06
C TYR A 5 -11.19 -5.84 -15.61
N ARG A 6 -11.90 -5.57 -14.52
CA ARG A 6 -11.89 -4.26 -13.85
C ARG A 6 -10.54 -4.05 -13.14
N VAL A 7 -10.05 -2.82 -13.20
CA VAL A 7 -8.84 -2.40 -12.46
C VAL A 7 -9.30 -1.54 -11.29
N ILE A 8 -8.95 -1.94 -10.08
CA ILE A 8 -9.34 -1.27 -8.84
C ILE A 8 -8.09 -0.90 -8.08
N THR A 9 -7.96 0.36 -7.67
CA THR A 9 -6.89 0.83 -6.79
C THR A 9 -7.44 0.98 -5.38
N LEU A 10 -6.79 0.35 -4.41
CA LEU A 10 -7.10 0.54 -2.99
C LEU A 10 -6.37 1.77 -2.48
N CYS A 11 -7.13 2.73 -1.93
CA CYS A 11 -6.61 3.94 -1.32
C CYS A 11 -7.08 4.01 0.13
N GLY A 12 -6.27 4.55 1.03
CA GLY A 12 -6.59 4.66 2.45
C GLY A 12 -5.37 4.73 3.34
N SER A 13 -5.58 4.81 4.65
CA SER A 13 -4.48 4.89 5.62
C SER A 13 -3.73 3.55 5.73
N THR A 14 -2.40 3.61 5.61
CA THR A 14 -1.50 2.45 5.78
C THR A 14 -1.43 1.92 7.20
N ARG A 15 -2.20 2.48 8.15
CA ARG A 15 -2.39 1.94 9.50
C ARG A 15 -3.28 0.69 9.51
N PHE A 16 -4.07 0.48 8.46
CA PHE A 16 -5.08 -0.59 8.39
C PHE A 16 -4.65 -1.73 7.46
N LYS A 17 -3.44 -2.28 7.66
CA LYS A 17 -2.88 -3.38 6.83
C LYS A 17 -3.87 -4.52 6.62
N ASP A 18 -4.52 -4.99 7.69
CA ASP A 18 -5.46 -6.10 7.60
C ASP A 18 -6.67 -5.81 6.70
N ALA A 19 -7.19 -4.58 6.73
CA ALA A 19 -8.30 -4.17 5.87
C ALA A 19 -7.90 -4.13 4.38
N PHE A 20 -6.68 -3.69 4.08
CA PHE A 20 -6.13 -3.78 2.71
C PHE A 20 -6.01 -5.23 2.26
N MET A 21 -5.47 -6.10 3.12
CA MET A 21 -5.28 -7.52 2.81
C MET A 21 -6.62 -8.23 2.60
N GLU A 22 -7.64 -7.94 3.39
CA GLU A 22 -8.99 -8.47 3.24
C GLU A 22 -9.65 -7.99 1.94
N ALA A 23 -9.65 -6.67 1.70
CA ALA A 23 -10.24 -6.09 0.51
C ALA A 23 -9.57 -6.58 -0.78
N GLN A 24 -8.24 -6.67 -0.78
CA GLN A 24 -7.47 -7.20 -1.90
C GLN A 24 -7.89 -8.64 -2.21
N LYS A 25 -7.89 -9.54 -1.21
CA LYS A 25 -8.29 -10.94 -1.41
C LYS A 25 -9.70 -11.05 -1.98
N ARG A 26 -10.66 -10.34 -1.38
CA ARG A 26 -12.07 -10.36 -1.82
C ARG A 26 -12.21 -9.89 -3.27
N LEU A 27 -11.66 -8.72 -3.59
CA LEU A 27 -11.77 -8.12 -4.94
C LEU A 27 -11.03 -8.94 -6.00
N THR A 28 -9.90 -9.56 -5.66
CA THR A 28 -9.21 -10.49 -6.56
C THR A 28 -10.07 -11.72 -6.85
N LEU A 29 -10.73 -12.31 -5.84
CA LEU A 29 -11.63 -13.46 -6.04
C LEU A 29 -12.88 -13.11 -6.86
N GLU A 30 -13.32 -11.86 -6.83
CA GLU A 30 -14.37 -11.32 -7.70
C GLU A 30 -13.91 -11.11 -9.16
N GLY A 31 -12.64 -11.41 -9.49
CA GLY A 31 -12.08 -11.30 -10.84
C GLY A 31 -11.57 -9.90 -11.18
N ASN A 32 -11.23 -9.07 -10.19
CA ASN A 32 -10.66 -7.75 -10.45
C ASN A 32 -9.12 -7.80 -10.44
N ILE A 33 -8.49 -6.95 -11.25
CA ILE A 33 -7.09 -6.57 -11.09
C ILE A 33 -7.04 -5.52 -9.98
N VAL A 34 -6.36 -5.84 -8.88
CA VAL A 34 -6.29 -4.96 -7.70
C VAL A 34 -4.88 -4.40 -7.57
N ILE A 35 -4.76 -3.07 -7.57
CA ILE A 35 -3.55 -2.34 -7.23
C ILE A 35 -3.69 -1.94 -5.76
N SER A 36 -2.84 -2.50 -4.91
CA SER A 36 -2.86 -2.29 -3.46
C SER A 36 -1.57 -1.62 -2.99
N VAL A 37 -1.58 -1.12 -1.76
CA VAL A 37 -0.39 -0.56 -1.12
C VAL A 37 0.60 -1.67 -0.82
N GLY A 38 1.86 -1.48 -1.23
CA GLY A 38 2.96 -2.43 -1.01
C GLY A 38 3.81 -2.17 0.23
N LEU A 39 3.62 -1.03 0.90
CA LEU A 39 4.41 -0.59 2.05
C LEU A 39 3.52 -0.08 3.20
N PHE A 40 3.64 -0.72 4.36
CA PHE A 40 2.87 -0.45 5.58
C PHE A 40 3.79 0.02 6.72
N GLY A 41 4.38 1.19 6.55
CA GLY A 41 5.32 1.76 7.53
C GLY A 41 4.75 2.01 8.93
N HIS A 42 3.42 2.02 9.11
CA HIS A 42 2.77 2.21 10.40
C HIS A 42 2.34 0.91 11.11
N SER A 43 2.28 -0.22 10.40
CA SER A 43 1.59 -1.41 10.92
C SER A 43 2.13 -2.74 10.41
N GLY A 44 3.32 -2.78 9.78
CA GLY A 44 3.81 -4.05 9.27
C GLY A 44 5.26 -4.11 8.83
N ASP A 45 5.80 -3.03 8.27
CA ASP A 45 7.08 -3.09 7.54
C ASP A 45 8.11 -2.20 8.25
N ALA A 46 8.42 -2.54 9.50
CA ALA A 46 9.31 -1.77 10.37
C ALA A 46 10.77 -1.79 9.86
N GLU A 47 11.17 -2.87 9.19
CA GLU A 47 12.48 -3.05 8.57
C GLU A 47 12.82 -1.99 7.53
N VAL A 48 11.81 -1.34 6.96
CA VAL A 48 12.01 -0.26 5.97
C VAL A 48 12.58 0.99 6.63
N TRP A 49 12.42 1.13 7.94
CA TRP A 49 12.94 2.24 8.72
C TRP A 49 14.22 1.87 9.48
N GLU A 50 14.49 0.58 9.68
CA GLU A 50 15.68 0.11 10.36
C GLU A 50 16.92 0.45 9.52
N ASN A 51 17.85 1.21 10.10
CA ASN A 51 19.10 1.67 9.50
C ASN A 51 19.01 2.87 8.52
N MET A 52 17.87 3.57 8.47
CA MET A 52 17.80 4.88 7.81
C MET A 52 18.21 5.99 8.77
N ASP A 53 19.04 6.94 8.30
CA ASP A 53 19.25 8.17 9.04
C ASP A 53 17.99 9.04 9.02
N GLU A 54 17.84 9.91 10.02
CA GLU A 54 16.66 10.76 10.20
C GLU A 54 16.39 11.69 9.00
N GLY A 55 17.44 12.08 8.26
CA GLY A 55 17.33 12.88 7.04
C GLY A 55 16.74 12.08 5.88
N THR A 56 17.12 10.81 5.74
CA THR A 56 16.55 9.89 4.75
C THR A 56 15.08 9.59 5.05
N LEU A 57 14.75 9.32 6.32
CA LEU A 57 13.36 9.10 6.76
C LEU A 57 12.44 10.26 6.39
N THR A 58 12.89 11.49 6.66
CA THR A 58 12.12 12.70 6.38
C THR A 58 11.87 12.88 4.88
N LYS A 59 12.90 12.74 4.04
CA LYS A 59 12.77 12.86 2.58
C LYS A 59 11.90 11.77 1.96
N THR A 60 12.03 10.53 2.43
CA THR A 60 11.19 9.42 1.96
C THR A 60 9.73 9.66 2.32
N LYS A 61 9.45 10.20 3.51
CA LYS A 61 8.10 10.56 3.90
C LYS A 61 7.53 11.70 3.05
N GLU A 62 8.29 12.78 2.84
CA GLU A 62 7.88 13.89 1.96
C GLU A 62 7.55 13.40 0.55
N MET A 63 8.41 12.55 -0.03
CA MET A 63 8.16 11.92 -1.34
C MET A 63 6.86 11.09 -1.35
N LEU A 64 6.55 10.37 -0.26
CA LEU A 64 5.33 9.55 -0.16
C LEU A 64 4.06 10.38 0.08
N ASP A 65 4.17 11.53 0.76
CA ASP A 65 3.06 12.44 1.00
C ASP A 65 2.70 13.27 -0.26
N ASP A 66 3.65 13.46 -1.19
CA ASP A 66 3.47 14.17 -2.47
C ASP A 66 2.84 13.30 -3.60
N MET A 67 2.72 11.98 -3.41
CA MET A 67 2.17 11.02 -4.38
C MET A 67 0.68 10.73 -4.16
#